data_AF-A0A4Q0MP59-F1
#
_entry.id   AF-A0A4Q0MP59-F1
#
_cell.length_a   1.000
_cell.length_b   1.000
_cell.length_c   1.000
_cell.angle_alpha   90.00
_cell.angle_beta   90.00
_cell.angle_gamma   90.00
#
_symmetry.space_group_name_H-M   'P 1'
#
loop_
_entity.id
_entity.type
_entity.pdbx_description
1 polymer ?
#
loop_
_entity_poly.entity_id
_entity_poly.type
_entity_poly.pdbx_seq_one_letter_code
_entity_poly.pdbx_strand_id
1 'polypeptide(L)'
;MRAASGDPSAQLEIADRLLDGRNVEPDATAAARWLEKAAAQGLAPAQHRLGSLYEKGRGVVRDVQTARRWYEQAAASGNVRAMHNLGVVHAEGGLGKPDFGAAVTWFRMSAERGLVDSQYNLAVLYARGMGGKRDLVEAYKWFALAAAQGDQDAARKRDEVGKALGSSINVAKAAVEQFRPRAVDAAANEVPAPAGGWDRVAEKKDARTP
;
A
#
# COMPACT_ATOMS: atom_id res chain seq x y z
N MET A 1 -9.94 24.03 18.99
CA MET A 1 -10.56 23.59 17.71
C MET A 1 -9.74 23.98 16.48
N ARG A 2 -9.19 25.21 16.36
CA ARG A 2 -8.35 25.61 15.21
C ARG A 2 -7.00 24.89 15.05
N ALA A 3 -6.37 24.43 16.14
CA ALA A 3 -5.11 23.67 16.07
C ALA A 3 -5.31 22.27 15.44
N ALA A 4 -6.45 21.61 15.71
CA ALA A 4 -6.77 20.29 15.18
C ALA A 4 -7.15 20.32 13.69
N SER A 5 -7.64 21.46 13.16
CA SER A 5 -7.91 21.61 11.72
C SER A 5 -6.65 21.81 10.87
N GLY A 6 -5.51 22.12 11.49
CA GLY A 6 -4.22 22.29 10.81
C GLY A 6 -3.35 21.03 10.82
N ASP A 7 -3.43 20.20 11.87
CA ASP A 7 -2.65 18.96 12.00
C ASP A 7 -3.05 17.93 10.90
N PRO A 8 -2.11 17.50 10.03
CA PRO A 8 -2.40 16.55 8.97
C PRO A 8 -2.89 15.19 9.49
N SER A 9 -2.47 14.77 10.70
CA SER A 9 -2.92 13.51 11.30
C SER A 9 -4.39 13.58 11.71
N ALA A 10 -4.81 14.71 12.29
CA ALA A 10 -6.21 14.95 12.62
C ALA A 10 -7.08 15.11 11.35
N GLN A 11 -6.57 15.75 10.30
CA GLN A 11 -7.25 15.84 9.01
C GLN A 11 -7.45 14.45 8.38
N LEU A 12 -6.43 13.59 8.41
CA LEU A 12 -6.51 12.20 7.97
C LEU A 12 -7.56 11.41 8.79
N GLU A 13 -7.56 11.56 10.11
CA GLU A 13 -8.52 10.86 10.96
C GLU A 13 -9.97 11.28 10.66
N ILE A 14 -10.21 12.58 10.43
CA ILE A 14 -11.53 13.08 10.01
C ILE A 14 -11.93 12.44 8.68
N ALA A 15 -11.03 12.38 7.71
CA ALA A 15 -11.30 11.71 6.44
C ALA A 15 -11.64 10.23 6.62
N ASP A 16 -10.90 9.51 7.46
CA ASP A 16 -11.14 8.09 7.72
C ASP A 16 -12.52 7.86 8.36
N ARG A 17 -12.94 8.70 9.31
CA ARG A 17 -14.29 8.63 9.89
C ARG A 17 -15.37 8.86 8.84
N LEU A 18 -15.17 9.83 7.94
CA LEU A 18 -16.10 10.13 6.83
C LEU A 18 -16.11 9.02 5.76
N LEU A 19 -15.02 8.28 5.57
CA LEU A 19 -14.98 7.13 4.66
C LEU A 19 -15.61 5.87 5.27
N ASP A 20 -15.41 5.63 6.57
CA ASP A 20 -15.92 4.43 7.25
C ASP A 20 -17.36 4.58 7.75
N GLY A 21 -17.89 5.81 7.84
CA GLY A 21 -19.20 6.08 8.44
C GLY A 21 -19.24 5.90 9.95
N ARG A 22 -18.08 5.95 10.64
CA ARG A 22 -18.01 5.79 12.09
C ARG A 22 -18.50 7.05 12.79
N ASN A 23 -19.70 6.99 13.36
CA ASN A 23 -20.34 8.08 14.11
C ASN A 23 -20.69 9.34 13.29
N VAL A 24 -20.60 9.27 11.96
CA VAL A 24 -20.99 10.31 11.00
C VAL A 24 -21.55 9.65 9.74
N GLU A 25 -22.42 10.34 9.00
CA GLU A 25 -22.84 9.85 7.68
C GLU A 25 -21.63 9.77 6.74
N PRO A 26 -21.46 8.65 6.00
CA PRO A 26 -20.37 8.54 5.04
C PRO A 26 -20.43 9.66 3.99
N ASP A 27 -19.31 10.38 3.83
CA ASP A 27 -19.17 11.42 2.80
C ASP A 27 -17.76 11.37 2.21
N ALA A 28 -17.65 10.65 1.10
CA ALA A 28 -16.38 10.50 0.40
C ALA A 28 -15.87 11.81 -0.22
N THR A 29 -16.76 12.75 -0.56
CA THR A 29 -16.36 14.04 -1.13
C THR A 29 -15.81 14.96 -0.05
N ALA A 30 -16.42 14.99 1.13
CA ALA A 30 -15.83 15.67 2.29
C ALA A 30 -14.52 15.00 2.72
N ALA A 31 -14.44 13.68 2.73
CA ALA A 31 -13.21 12.95 3.05
C ALA A 31 -12.06 13.32 2.09
N ALA A 32 -12.33 13.38 0.78
CA ALA A 32 -11.33 13.77 -0.21
C ALA A 32 -10.74 15.16 0.08
N ARG A 33 -11.58 16.14 0.44
CA ARG A 33 -11.12 17.51 0.80
C ARG A 33 -10.24 17.53 2.05
N TRP A 34 -10.49 16.65 3.02
CA TRP A 34 -9.64 16.51 4.20
C TRP A 34 -8.33 15.81 3.88
N LEU A 35 -8.36 14.77 3.05
CA LEU A 35 -7.15 14.10 2.56
C LEU A 35 -6.28 15.04 1.74
N GLU A 36 -6.85 15.88 0.87
CA GLU A 36 -6.10 16.90 0.10
C GLU A 36 -5.31 17.82 1.02
N LYS A 37 -5.92 18.30 2.10
CA LYS A 37 -5.23 19.15 3.09
C LYS A 37 -4.08 18.41 3.78
N ALA A 38 -4.28 17.15 4.17
CA ALA A 38 -3.27 16.36 4.85
C ALA A 38 -2.13 15.96 3.90
N ALA A 39 -2.49 15.58 2.68
CA ALA A 39 -1.56 15.17 1.63
C ALA A 39 -0.69 16.34 1.15
N ALA A 40 -1.25 17.55 1.08
CA ALA A 40 -0.51 18.77 0.77
C ALA A 40 0.54 19.13 1.84
N GLN A 41 0.39 18.62 3.06
CA GLN A 41 1.36 18.75 4.14
C GLN A 41 2.40 17.62 4.15
N GLY A 42 2.39 16.72 3.17
CA GLY A 42 3.37 15.64 3.04
C GLY A 42 3.03 14.37 3.81
N LEU A 43 1.83 14.23 4.37
CA LEU A 43 1.47 13.02 5.13
C LEU A 43 1.25 11.83 4.17
N ALA A 44 2.23 10.93 4.11
CA ALA A 44 2.22 9.80 3.17
C ALA A 44 0.99 8.89 3.25
N PRO A 45 0.46 8.55 4.45
CA PRO A 45 -0.82 7.83 4.54
C PRO A 45 -2.00 8.56 3.87
N ALA A 46 -2.05 9.90 3.98
CA ALA A 46 -3.10 10.70 3.35
C ALA A 46 -2.91 10.78 1.83
N GLN A 47 -1.67 10.96 1.35
CA GLN A 47 -1.33 10.90 -0.08
C GLN A 47 -1.75 9.55 -0.67
N HIS A 48 -1.42 8.44 -0.02
CA HIS A 48 -1.85 7.10 -0.44
C HIS A 48 -3.39 6.98 -0.53
N ARG A 49 -4.12 7.39 0.51
CA ARG A 49 -5.58 7.30 0.51
C ARG A 49 -6.21 8.17 -0.56
N LEU A 50 -5.70 9.39 -0.75
CA LEU A 50 -6.17 10.29 -1.79
C LEU A 50 -5.94 9.70 -3.18
N GLY A 51 -4.77 9.09 -3.41
CA GLY A 51 -4.49 8.32 -4.62
C GLY A 51 -5.55 7.25 -4.88
N SER A 52 -5.96 6.49 -3.86
CA SER A 52 -7.00 5.47 -3.99
C SER A 52 -8.39 6.03 -4.27
N LEU A 53 -8.72 7.21 -3.75
CA LEU A 53 -9.98 7.88 -4.09
C LEU A 53 -10.03 8.26 -5.58
N TYR A 54 -8.94 8.84 -6.11
CA TYR A 54 -8.84 9.19 -7.53
C TYR A 54 -8.83 7.97 -8.44
N GLU A 55 -8.16 6.89 -8.06
CA GLU A 55 -8.12 5.64 -8.83
C GLU A 55 -9.52 5.02 -8.98
N LYS A 56 -10.29 5.03 -7.89
CA LYS A 56 -11.63 4.43 -7.81
C LYS A 56 -12.76 5.37 -8.18
N GLY A 57 -12.51 6.67 -8.28
CA GLY A 57 -13.56 7.70 -8.46
C GLY A 57 -14.49 7.82 -7.26
N ARG A 58 -14.00 7.56 -6.03
CA ARG A 58 -14.83 7.59 -4.82
C ARG A 58 -14.77 8.98 -4.20
N GLY A 59 -15.87 9.74 -4.31
CA GLY A 59 -15.95 11.11 -3.78
C GLY A 59 -15.24 12.17 -4.62
N VAL A 60 -14.53 11.76 -5.68
CA VAL A 60 -13.86 12.59 -6.68
C VAL A 60 -14.11 12.01 -8.07
N VAL A 61 -13.94 12.81 -9.12
CA VAL A 61 -13.93 12.29 -10.49
C VAL A 61 -12.73 11.36 -10.65
N ARG A 62 -12.97 10.17 -11.21
CA ARG A 62 -11.91 9.18 -11.42
C ARG A 62 -10.80 9.75 -12.32
N ASP A 63 -9.56 9.69 -11.84
CA ASP A 63 -8.37 10.13 -12.57
C ASP A 63 -7.14 9.32 -12.13
N VAL A 64 -6.75 8.36 -12.97
CA VAL A 64 -5.62 7.46 -12.69
C VAL A 64 -4.27 8.19 -12.77
N GLN A 65 -4.15 9.26 -13.55
CA GLN A 65 -2.91 10.06 -13.61
C GLN A 65 -2.71 10.84 -12.31
N THR A 66 -3.78 11.42 -11.77
CA THR A 66 -3.74 12.07 -10.46
C THR A 66 -3.49 11.05 -9.35
N ALA A 67 -4.12 9.87 -9.40
CA ALA A 67 -3.87 8.79 -8.46
C ALA A 67 -2.39 8.39 -8.42
N ARG A 68 -1.79 8.16 -9.59
CA ARG A 68 -0.37 7.82 -9.74
C ARG A 68 0.52 8.87 -9.07
N ARG A 69 0.29 10.17 -9.32
CA ARG A 69 1.11 11.24 -8.73
C ARG A 69 1.09 11.21 -7.19
N TRP A 70 -0.08 11.01 -6.61
CA TRP A 70 -0.21 10.89 -5.15
C TRP A 70 0.46 9.63 -4.61
N TYR A 71 0.33 8.50 -5.31
CA TYR A 71 1.04 7.29 -4.94
C TYR A 71 2.57 7.45 -5.05
N GLU A 72 3.09 8.14 -6.06
CA GLU A 72 4.53 8.40 -6.21
C GLU A 72 5.07 9.23 -5.05
N GLN A 73 4.34 10.26 -4.60
CA GLN A 73 4.71 11.06 -3.43
C GLN A 73 4.71 10.23 -2.13
N ALA A 74 3.66 9.41 -1.93
CA ALA A 74 3.57 8.53 -0.77
C ALA A 74 4.69 7.48 -0.77
N ALA A 75 4.98 6.88 -1.93
CA ALA A 75 6.02 5.89 -2.11
C ALA A 75 7.42 6.48 -1.91
N ALA A 76 7.67 7.71 -2.37
CA ALA A 76 8.92 8.44 -2.12
C ALA A 76 9.15 8.66 -0.62
N SER A 77 8.08 8.77 0.16
CA SER A 77 8.12 8.87 1.63
C SER A 77 8.16 7.50 2.32
N GLY A 78 8.23 6.38 1.58
CA GLY A 78 8.33 5.03 2.15
C GLY A 78 7.00 4.30 2.37
N ASN A 79 5.87 4.82 1.86
CA ASN A 79 4.58 4.13 1.96
C ASN A 79 4.55 2.86 1.07
N VAL A 80 4.46 1.70 1.71
CA VAL A 80 4.56 0.37 1.09
C VAL A 80 3.31 0.02 0.27
N ARG A 81 2.13 0.50 0.70
CA ARG A 81 0.86 0.30 -0.02
C ARG A 81 0.79 1.15 -1.28
N ALA A 82 1.33 2.36 -1.25
CA ALA A 82 1.45 3.20 -2.44
C ALA A 82 2.39 2.59 -3.48
N MET A 83 3.52 2.00 -3.06
CA MET A 83 4.39 1.22 -3.96
C MET A 83 3.63 0.05 -4.60
N HIS A 84 2.81 -0.67 -3.82
CA HIS A 84 1.97 -1.74 -4.36
C HIS A 84 0.97 -1.23 -5.40
N ASN A 85 0.22 -0.16 -5.08
CA ASN A 85 -0.80 0.38 -5.97
C ASN A 85 -0.18 0.93 -7.26
N LEU A 86 1.04 1.49 -7.22
CA LEU A 86 1.78 1.84 -8.44
C LEU A 86 2.06 0.61 -9.30
N GLY A 87 2.48 -0.50 -8.68
CA GLY A 87 2.64 -1.78 -9.35
C GLY A 87 1.36 -2.24 -10.07
N VAL A 88 0.21 -2.14 -9.39
CA VAL A 88 -1.11 -2.47 -9.94
C VAL A 88 -1.49 -1.56 -11.10
N VAL A 89 -1.41 -0.24 -10.91
CA VAL A 89 -1.75 0.76 -11.95
C VAL A 89 -0.94 0.54 -13.23
N HIS A 90 0.34 0.22 -13.11
CA HIS A 90 1.19 -0.13 -14.25
C HIS A 90 0.82 -1.48 -14.87
N ALA A 91 0.57 -2.52 -14.08
CA ALA A 91 0.23 -3.85 -14.58
C ALA A 91 -1.13 -3.93 -15.28
N GLU A 92 -2.12 -3.16 -14.82
CA GLU A 92 -3.47 -3.13 -15.40
C GLU A 92 -3.58 -2.19 -16.61
N GLY A 93 -2.55 -1.40 -16.89
CA GLY A 93 -2.57 -0.41 -17.96
C GLY A 93 -3.48 0.79 -17.64
N GLY A 94 -3.70 1.12 -16.37
CA GLY A 94 -4.51 2.28 -15.97
C GLY A 94 -3.98 3.62 -16.51
N LEU A 95 -2.70 3.65 -16.93
CA LEU A 95 -2.02 4.79 -17.54
C LEU A 95 -1.91 4.68 -19.08
N GLY A 96 -2.68 3.78 -19.70
CA GLY A 96 -2.66 3.51 -21.14
C GLY A 96 -2.62 2.02 -21.44
N LYS A 97 -1.42 1.49 -21.73
CA LYS A 97 -1.18 0.05 -21.89
C LYS A 97 -0.43 -0.50 -20.69
N PRO A 98 -0.57 -1.80 -20.36
CA PRO A 98 0.22 -2.43 -19.31
C PRO A 98 1.73 -2.21 -19.48
N ASP A 99 2.38 -1.77 -18.41
CA ASP A 99 3.83 -1.69 -18.29
C ASP A 99 4.30 -2.63 -17.18
N PHE A 100 4.58 -3.88 -17.55
CA PHE A 100 5.02 -4.88 -16.59
C PHE A 100 6.44 -4.63 -16.06
N GLY A 101 7.29 -3.88 -16.78
CA GLY A 101 8.64 -3.55 -16.29
C GLY A 101 8.57 -2.56 -15.11
N ALA A 102 7.74 -1.53 -15.25
CA ALA A 102 7.41 -0.63 -14.15
C ALA A 102 6.71 -1.37 -13.00
N ALA A 103 5.77 -2.28 -13.32
CA ALA A 103 5.09 -3.06 -12.30
C ALA A 103 6.06 -3.93 -11.48
N VAL A 104 6.99 -4.64 -12.12
CA VAL A 104 8.05 -5.41 -11.44
C VAL A 104 8.86 -4.52 -10.49
N THR A 105 9.21 -3.31 -10.93
CA THR A 105 9.99 -2.37 -10.13
C THR A 105 9.24 -1.97 -8.86
N TRP A 106 7.99 -1.53 -9.00
CA TRP A 106 7.18 -1.09 -7.88
C TRP A 106 6.79 -2.22 -6.92
N PHE A 107 6.36 -3.37 -7.46
CA PHE A 107 6.08 -4.54 -6.63
C PHE A 107 7.31 -5.01 -5.88
N ARG A 108 8.51 -5.00 -6.49
CA ARG A 108 9.75 -5.35 -5.78
C ARG A 108 10.02 -4.42 -4.60
N MET A 109 9.90 -3.11 -4.78
CA MET A 109 10.10 -2.16 -3.68
C MET A 109 9.16 -2.42 -2.49
N SER A 110 7.90 -2.77 -2.77
CA SER A 110 6.88 -3.10 -1.77
C SER A 110 7.08 -4.50 -1.15
N ALA A 111 7.39 -5.51 -1.97
CA ALA A 111 7.61 -6.90 -1.58
C ALA A 111 8.84 -7.07 -0.68
N GLU A 112 9.91 -6.31 -0.97
CA GLU A 112 11.11 -6.24 -0.14
C GLU A 112 10.80 -5.74 1.28
N ARG A 113 9.73 -4.96 1.45
CA ARG A 113 9.24 -4.44 2.72
C ARG A 113 8.13 -5.28 3.34
N GLY A 114 7.94 -6.50 2.84
CA GLY A 114 7.09 -7.50 3.48
C GLY A 114 5.64 -7.52 3.02
N LEU A 115 5.19 -6.64 2.11
CA LEU A 115 3.78 -6.67 1.70
C LEU A 115 3.46 -7.95 0.91
N VAL A 116 2.62 -8.80 1.49
CA VAL A 116 2.23 -10.12 0.97
C VAL A 116 1.69 -10.03 -0.46
N ASP A 117 0.75 -9.12 -0.72
CA ASP A 117 0.15 -8.95 -2.06
C ASP A 117 1.20 -8.59 -3.13
N SER A 118 2.19 -7.76 -2.76
CA SER A 118 3.30 -7.42 -3.67
C SER A 118 4.24 -8.59 -3.90
N GLN A 119 4.51 -9.39 -2.87
CA GLN A 119 5.31 -10.61 -3.01
C GLN A 119 4.61 -11.60 -3.95
N TYR A 120 3.31 -11.83 -3.77
CA TYR A 120 2.52 -12.68 -4.66
C TYR A 120 2.51 -12.15 -6.10
N ASN A 121 2.17 -10.88 -6.30
CA ASN A 121 2.10 -10.30 -7.65
C ASN A 121 3.46 -10.32 -8.36
N LEU A 122 4.53 -9.99 -7.64
CA LEU A 122 5.89 -10.06 -8.19
C LEU A 122 6.26 -11.51 -8.59
N ALA A 123 5.90 -12.49 -7.76
CA ALA A 123 6.12 -13.90 -8.07
C ALA A 123 5.38 -14.33 -9.36
N VAL A 124 4.14 -13.87 -9.54
CA VAL A 124 3.36 -14.13 -10.76
C VAL A 124 4.02 -13.51 -11.99
N LEU A 125 4.53 -12.27 -11.89
CA LEU A 125 5.22 -11.62 -13.01
C LEU A 125 6.46 -12.43 -13.43
N TYR A 126 7.28 -12.87 -12.47
CA TYR A 126 8.44 -13.71 -12.75
C TYR A 126 8.08 -15.09 -13.32
N ALA A 127 7.05 -15.76 -12.77
CA ALA A 127 6.62 -17.08 -13.23
C ALA A 127 6.12 -17.05 -14.68
N ARG A 128 5.56 -15.92 -15.11
CA ARG A 128 5.05 -15.70 -16.46
C ARG A 128 6.06 -15.03 -17.40
N GLY A 129 7.18 -14.52 -16.88
CA GLY A 129 8.12 -13.70 -17.66
C GLY A 129 7.50 -12.39 -18.15
N MET A 130 6.60 -11.80 -17.36
CA MET A 130 6.02 -10.49 -17.67
C MET A 130 6.91 -9.40 -17.07
N GLY A 131 7.31 -8.42 -17.88
CA GLY A 131 8.23 -7.35 -17.45
C GLY A 131 9.71 -7.76 -17.45
N GLY A 132 10.05 -8.90 -18.07
CA GLY A 132 11.41 -9.41 -18.14
C GLY A 132 11.48 -10.83 -18.69
N LYS A 133 12.54 -11.57 -18.37
CA LYS A 133 12.61 -13.01 -18.66
C LYS A 133 11.89 -13.79 -17.57
N ARG A 134 11.33 -14.94 -17.94
CA ARG A 134 10.75 -15.88 -16.97
C ARG A 134 11.83 -16.37 -16.02
N ASP A 135 11.56 -16.29 -14.72
CA ASP A 135 12.47 -16.70 -13.65
C ASP A 135 11.72 -17.46 -12.57
N LEU A 136 11.84 -18.80 -12.58
CA LEU A 136 11.15 -19.65 -11.62
C LEU A 136 11.81 -19.65 -10.24
N VAL A 137 13.10 -19.30 -10.14
CA VAL A 137 13.81 -19.19 -8.87
C VAL A 137 13.29 -17.97 -8.10
N GLU A 138 13.21 -16.82 -8.77
CA GLU A 138 12.60 -15.61 -8.19
C GLU A 138 11.13 -15.83 -7.89
N ALA A 139 10.37 -16.47 -8.79
CA ALA A 139 8.96 -16.77 -8.54
C ALA A 139 8.76 -17.64 -7.28
N TYR A 140 9.52 -18.72 -7.15
CA TYR A 140 9.47 -19.59 -5.97
C TYR A 140 9.80 -18.81 -4.71
N LYS A 141 10.86 -17.99 -4.74
CA LYS A 141 11.28 -17.18 -3.59
C LYS A 141 10.15 -16.28 -3.09
N TRP A 142 9.55 -15.50 -4.00
CA TRP A 142 8.51 -14.55 -3.62
C TRP A 142 7.20 -15.22 -3.22
N PHE A 143 6.80 -16.32 -3.87
CA PHE A 143 5.66 -17.12 -3.39
C PHE A 143 5.93 -17.73 -2.01
N ALA A 144 7.14 -18.22 -1.73
CA ALA A 144 7.49 -18.77 -0.44
C ALA A 144 7.45 -17.72 0.69
N LEU A 145 7.91 -16.50 0.42
CA LEU A 145 7.84 -15.39 1.37
C LEU A 145 6.40 -14.97 1.66
N ALA A 146 5.53 -14.90 0.64
CA ALA A 146 4.11 -14.63 0.85
C ALA A 146 3.42 -15.77 1.63
N ALA A 147 3.72 -17.02 1.30
CA ALA A 147 3.19 -18.20 1.97
C ALA A 147 3.59 -18.28 3.46
N ALA A 148 4.83 -17.89 3.78
CA ALA A 148 5.30 -17.83 5.16
C ALA A 148 4.53 -16.81 6.02
N GLN A 149 3.87 -15.84 5.38
CA GLN A 149 3.00 -14.85 6.02
C GLN A 149 1.51 -15.24 6.01
N GLY A 150 1.18 -16.48 5.61
CA GLY A 150 -0.17 -17.05 5.69
C GLY A 150 -0.95 -17.10 4.38
N ASP A 151 -0.39 -16.60 3.27
CA ASP A 151 -1.04 -16.64 1.96
C ASP A 151 -1.11 -18.08 1.41
N GLN A 152 -2.32 -18.65 1.40
CA GLN A 152 -2.56 -20.02 0.97
C GLN A 152 -2.45 -20.19 -0.55
N ASP A 153 -2.72 -19.15 -1.32
CA ASP A 153 -2.63 -19.18 -2.79
C ASP A 153 -1.17 -19.15 -3.21
N ALA A 154 -0.36 -18.33 -2.53
CA ALA A 154 1.08 -18.31 -2.64
C ALA A 154 1.68 -19.67 -2.27
N ALA A 155 1.19 -20.33 -1.22
CA ALA A 155 1.66 -21.67 -0.83
C ALA A 155 1.45 -22.71 -1.95
N ARG A 156 0.24 -22.73 -2.55
CA ARG A 156 -0.05 -23.62 -3.68
C ARG A 156 0.83 -23.31 -4.90
N LYS A 157 0.96 -22.03 -5.25
CA LYS A 157 1.79 -21.58 -6.37
C LYS A 157 3.28 -21.84 -6.16
N ARG A 158 3.79 -21.66 -4.94
CA ARG A 158 5.16 -22.06 -4.54
C ARG A 158 5.39 -23.54 -4.83
N ASP A 159 4.45 -24.40 -4.44
CA ASP A 159 4.59 -25.86 -4.60
C ASP A 159 4.51 -26.27 -6.09
N GLU A 160 3.64 -25.64 -6.87
CA GLU A 160 3.59 -25.80 -8.33
C GLU A 160 4.93 -25.41 -8.99
N VAL A 161 5.47 -24.23 -8.66
CA VAL A 161 6.76 -23.77 -9.17
C VAL A 161 7.90 -24.66 -8.69
N GLY A 162 7.85 -25.13 -7.45
CA GLY A 162 8.83 -26.05 -6.88
C GLY A 162 8.90 -27.38 -7.64
N LYS A 163 7.75 -27.94 -8.01
CA LYS A 163 7.67 -29.12 -8.89
C LYS A 163 8.29 -28.84 -10.26
N ALA A 164 8.01 -27.67 -10.85
CA ALA A 164 8.54 -27.28 -12.15
C ALA A 164 10.07 -27.05 -12.14
N LEU A 165 10.63 -26.63 -11.00
CA LEU A 165 12.08 -26.43 -10.83
C LEU A 165 12.87 -27.74 -10.74
N GLY A 166 12.25 -28.83 -10.27
CA GLY A 166 12.94 -30.11 -10.10
C GLY A 166 14.19 -30.00 -9.21
N SER A 167 15.35 -30.43 -9.71
CA SER A 167 16.63 -30.36 -8.99
C SER A 167 17.10 -28.93 -8.68
N SER A 168 16.65 -27.94 -9.45
CA SER A 168 16.99 -26.53 -9.25
C SER A 168 16.27 -25.89 -8.05
N ILE A 169 15.34 -26.60 -7.39
CA ILE A 169 14.60 -26.08 -6.23
C ILE A 169 15.52 -25.69 -5.07
N ASN A 170 16.68 -26.34 -4.93
CA ASN A 170 17.63 -26.05 -3.86
C ASN A 170 18.21 -24.63 -3.96
N VAL A 171 18.40 -24.14 -5.19
CA VAL A 171 18.83 -22.74 -5.44
C VAL A 171 17.75 -21.78 -4.98
N ALA A 172 16.49 -22.09 -5.27
CA ALA A 172 15.36 -21.25 -4.86
C ALA A 172 15.14 -21.23 -3.34
N LYS A 173 15.28 -22.38 -2.67
CA LYS A 173 15.22 -22.47 -1.20
C LYS A 173 16.34 -21.66 -0.54
N ALA A 174 17.57 -21.79 -1.03
CA ALA A 174 18.69 -20.98 -0.55
C ALA A 174 18.44 -19.47 -0.73
N ALA A 175 17.82 -19.06 -1.85
CA ALA A 175 17.46 -17.66 -2.06
C ALA A 175 16.40 -17.14 -1.06
N VAL A 176 15.49 -18.00 -0.59
CA VAL A 176 14.53 -17.66 0.49
C VAL A 176 15.27 -17.48 1.81
N GLU A 177 16.16 -18.41 2.17
CA GLU A 177 16.91 -18.37 3.43
C GLU A 177 17.87 -17.17 3.53
N GLN A 178 18.45 -16.76 2.40
CA GLN A 178 19.35 -15.61 2.31
C GLN A 178 18.61 -14.27 2.26
N PHE A 179 17.31 -14.26 1.96
CA PHE A 179 16.54 -13.03 1.83
C PHE A 179 16.48 -12.28 3.17
N ARG A 180 16.67 -10.97 3.11
CA ARG A 180 16.54 -10.06 4.25
C ARG A 180 15.56 -8.95 3.88
N PRO A 181 14.39 -8.87 4.57
CA PRO A 181 13.45 -7.78 4.35
C PRO A 181 14.08 -6.41 4.60
N ARG A 182 13.66 -5.43 3.82
CA ARG A 182 13.96 -4.01 4.06
C ARG A 182 13.04 -3.48 5.17
N ALA A 183 13.59 -2.57 5.98
CA ALA A 183 12.83 -1.90 7.03
C ALA A 183 11.65 -1.11 6.45
N VAL A 184 10.55 -1.10 7.20
CA VAL A 184 9.35 -0.30 6.93
C VAL A 184 9.44 0.98 7.76
N ASP A 185 9.22 2.12 7.12
CA ASP A 185 9.04 3.37 7.84
C ASP A 185 7.62 3.42 8.43
N ALA A 186 7.51 3.29 9.76
CA ALA A 186 6.22 3.30 10.45
C ALA A 186 5.45 4.62 10.22
N ALA A 187 6.14 5.77 10.23
CA ALA A 187 5.50 7.07 10.06
C ALA A 187 4.87 7.24 8.67
N ALA A 188 5.43 6.56 7.66
CA ALA A 188 4.90 6.60 6.30
C ALA A 188 3.70 5.68 6.06
N ASN A 189 3.47 4.70 6.94
CA ASN A 189 2.53 3.59 6.72
C ASN A 189 1.38 3.54 7.74
N GLU A 190 1.56 4.12 8.92
CA GLU A 190 0.58 4.16 10.00
C GLU A 190 -0.08 5.55 10.10
N VAL A 191 -1.27 5.61 10.72
CA VAL A 191 -1.87 6.90 11.09
C VAL A 191 -1.12 7.41 12.32
N PRO A 192 -0.38 8.52 12.26
CA PRO A 192 0.31 9.04 13.43
C PRO A 192 -0.71 9.44 14.50
N ALA A 193 -0.39 9.25 15.77
CA ALA A 193 -1.20 9.85 16.84
C ALA A 193 -1.24 11.38 16.64
N PRO A 194 -2.39 12.04 16.87
CA PRO A 194 -2.50 13.48 16.73
C PRO A 194 -1.52 14.19 17.66
N ALA A 195 -1.04 15.37 17.25
CA ALA A 195 -0.11 16.16 18.06
C ALA A 195 -0.76 16.53 19.42
N GLY A 196 -0.30 15.89 20.49
CA GLY A 196 -0.84 16.05 21.85
C GLY A 196 -1.53 14.82 22.45
N GLY A 197 -1.49 13.66 21.79
CA GLY A 197 -2.02 12.40 22.30
C GLY A 197 -3.56 12.32 22.23
N TRP A 198 -4.09 11.09 22.36
CA TRP A 198 -5.54 10.85 22.36
C TRP A 198 -6.27 11.49 23.56
N ASP A 199 -5.52 11.85 24.61
CA ASP A 199 -6.03 12.30 25.90
C ASP A 199 -6.76 13.66 25.85
N ARG A 200 -6.35 14.59 24.98
CA ARG A 200 -7.01 15.91 24.87
C ARG A 200 -8.37 15.90 24.18
N VAL A 201 -8.73 14.79 23.52
CA VAL A 201 -10.02 14.65 22.85
C VAL A 201 -11.09 14.12 23.83
N ALA A 202 -10.68 13.47 24.92
CA ALA A 202 -11.57 12.92 25.94
C ALA A 202 -12.02 13.95 27.00
N GLU A 203 -11.20 14.96 27.32
CA GLU A 203 -11.47 15.90 28.43
C GLU A 203 -12.63 16.90 28.20
N LYS A 204 -13.30 16.89 27.04
CA LYS A 204 -14.48 17.77 26.81
C LYS A 204 -15.84 17.11 27.00
N LYS A 205 -15.90 15.84 27.43
CA LYS A 205 -17.18 15.18 27.76
C LYS A 205 -17.64 15.36 29.20
N ASP A 206 -16.75 15.75 30.13
CA ASP A 206 -17.09 15.80 31.57
C ASP A 206 -17.22 17.23 32.14
N ALA A 207 -17.22 18.28 31.31
CA ALA A 207 -17.50 19.65 31.73
C ALA A 207 -18.95 20.10 31.40
N ARG A 208 -19.91 19.26 31.79
CA ARG A 208 -21.34 19.56 32.08
C ARG A 208 -21.69 18.47 33.10
N THR A 209 -22.01 18.69 34.37
CA THR A 209 -22.69 19.75 35.14
C THR A 209 -22.55 19.31 36.62
N PRO A 210 -22.88 20.09 37.66
CA PRO A 210 -24.17 20.78 37.87
C PRO A 210 -24.12 22.29 37.75
#